data_AF-A0A535ZAV1-F1
#
_entry.id   AF-A0A535ZAV1-F1
#
_cell.length_a   1.000
_cell.length_b   1.000
_cell.length_c   1.000
_cell.angle_alpha   90.00
_cell.angle_beta   90.00
_cell.angle_gamma   90.00
#
_symmetry.space_group_name_H-M   'P 1'
#
loop_
_entity.id
_entity.type
_entity.pdbx_description
1 polymer ?
#
loop_
_entity_poly.entity_id
_entity_poly.type
_entity_poly.pdbx_seq_one_letter_code
_entity_poly.pdbx_strand_id
1 'polypeptide(L)'
;MSDREDEREPPYLYPDYVGTRLRAPAKPLVRLPDGFHDFPAPVFPRTLVELDHDLTRRHSGEPIGERIIVAGRVLDSDGRPLRNTIVEVWQANAAGRYLDQDDQHPAPLDPNFTGAGRCLTDDEGRYRFITIKPGAYPWKNHRNAWRPAHIHFSLFGSGFRSRLVTQMYFPGDPLMPRDPILQSIPDQAGRERDQDDQHPAPLDPNFTGAGRCLTDDEGRYRFITIKPGAYPWKNHRNAWRPAHIHFSLFGSGFRSRLVTQMYFPGDPLMPRDPILQSIPDQAGRERLVSRFDPEATVPEWALAYRWDIVLRGRAATPFEDEP
;
A
#
# COMPACT_ATOMS: atom_id res chain seq x y z
N MET A 1 28.39 -15.07 -11.54
CA MET A 1 28.53 -13.72 -12.15
C MET A 1 28.02 -12.67 -11.16
N SER A 2 28.79 -11.60 -10.87
CA SER A 2 28.45 -10.61 -9.84
C SER A 2 27.12 -9.89 -10.13
N ASP A 3 26.29 -9.71 -9.09
CA ASP A 3 25.05 -8.94 -9.14
C ASP A 3 25.29 -7.48 -9.56
N ARG A 4 25.05 -7.20 -10.83
CA ARG A 4 25.03 -5.83 -11.40
C ARG A 4 23.68 -5.12 -11.20
N GLU A 5 22.74 -5.71 -10.46
CA GLU A 5 21.38 -5.18 -10.31
C GLU A 5 21.28 -4.04 -9.28
N ASP A 6 22.09 -4.08 -8.21
CA ASP A 6 22.07 -3.06 -7.14
C ASP A 6 22.73 -1.74 -7.58
N GLU A 7 23.44 -1.75 -8.72
CA GLU A 7 24.17 -0.58 -9.23
C GLU A 7 23.32 0.37 -10.09
N ARG A 8 22.10 -0.04 -10.48
CA ARG A 8 21.22 0.72 -11.40
C ARG A 8 20.00 1.34 -10.73
N GLU A 9 19.62 0.85 -9.57
CA GLU A 9 18.53 1.38 -8.75
C GLU A 9 19.04 2.52 -7.86
N PRO A 10 18.19 3.47 -7.44
CA PRO A 10 18.62 4.48 -6.48
C PRO A 10 18.99 3.82 -5.15
N PRO A 11 20.06 4.29 -4.48
CA PRO A 11 20.41 3.77 -3.17
C PRO A 11 19.31 4.12 -2.17
N TYR A 12 19.09 3.24 -1.18
CA TYR A 12 18.12 3.51 -0.12
C TYR A 12 18.40 4.82 0.63
N LEU A 13 19.67 5.16 0.80
CA LEU A 13 20.11 6.44 1.36
C LEU A 13 20.69 7.33 0.25
N TYR A 14 20.01 8.44 -0.02
CA TYR A 14 20.50 9.49 -0.91
C TYR A 14 20.37 10.85 -0.22
N PRO A 15 21.45 11.39 0.41
CA PRO A 15 21.35 12.50 1.37
C PRO A 15 20.68 13.78 0.85
N ASP A 16 20.77 14.07 -0.45
CA ASP A 16 20.15 15.25 -1.07
C ASP A 16 18.64 15.09 -1.26
N TYR A 17 18.16 13.85 -1.28
CA TYR A 17 16.75 13.53 -1.04
C TYR A 17 16.56 13.31 0.46
N VAL A 18 16.29 14.41 1.18
CA VAL A 18 16.26 14.48 2.66
C VAL A 18 15.32 13.44 3.27
N GLY A 19 14.24 13.08 2.57
CA GLY A 19 13.30 12.04 3.00
C GLY A 19 13.94 10.67 3.23
N THR A 20 15.07 10.36 2.58
CA THR A 20 15.78 9.08 2.74
C THR A 20 16.54 8.98 4.06
N ARG A 21 16.97 10.10 4.65
CA ARG A 21 17.88 10.11 5.82
C ARG A 21 17.36 9.35 7.03
N LEU A 22 16.04 9.38 7.23
CA LEU A 22 15.36 8.70 8.35
C LEU A 22 14.60 7.44 7.91
N ARG A 23 14.62 7.09 6.62
CA ARG A 23 13.81 6.02 6.02
C ARG A 23 14.64 4.95 5.33
N ALA A 24 15.94 5.19 5.12
CA ALA A 24 16.88 4.21 4.61
C ALA A 24 17.17 3.14 5.69
N PRO A 25 17.10 1.84 5.37
CA PRO A 25 17.56 0.80 6.27
C PRO A 25 19.04 0.99 6.63
N ALA A 26 19.36 0.93 7.94
CA ALA A 26 20.74 1.04 8.42
C ALA A 26 21.53 -0.28 8.32
N LYS A 27 20.85 -1.39 8.04
CA LYS A 27 21.46 -2.72 7.91
C LYS A 27 21.37 -3.17 6.44
N PRO A 28 22.36 -3.96 5.95
CA PRO A 28 22.28 -4.56 4.64
C PRO A 28 21.01 -5.39 4.46
N LEU A 29 20.52 -5.47 3.23
CA LEU A 29 19.42 -6.37 2.88
C LEU A 29 19.84 -7.82 3.12
N VAL A 30 18.95 -8.59 3.72
CA VAL A 30 19.14 -10.05 3.85
C VAL A 30 18.71 -10.68 2.53
N ARG A 31 19.66 -11.29 1.83
CA ARG A 31 19.38 -12.08 0.63
C ARG A 31 18.76 -13.40 1.03
N LEU A 32 17.58 -13.68 0.48
CA LEU A 32 16.88 -14.94 0.66
C LEU A 32 17.25 -15.87 -0.52
N PRO A 33 17.23 -17.20 -0.33
CA PRO A 33 17.51 -18.14 -1.41
C PRO A 33 16.55 -17.95 -2.60
N ASP A 34 17.03 -18.21 -3.82
CA ASP A 34 16.16 -18.24 -5.00
C ASP A 34 15.12 -19.37 -4.86
N GLY A 35 13.91 -19.15 -5.40
CA GLY A 35 12.79 -20.08 -5.21
C GLY A 35 12.15 -20.08 -3.81
N PHE A 36 12.63 -19.27 -2.86
CA PHE A 36 11.98 -19.10 -1.55
C PHE A 36 10.48 -18.73 -1.68
N HIS A 37 10.07 -18.16 -2.81
CA HIS A 37 8.71 -17.73 -3.11
C HIS A 37 7.81 -18.82 -3.74
N ASP A 38 8.37 -19.98 -4.15
CA ASP A 38 7.67 -21.00 -4.97
C ASP A 38 7.06 -22.15 -4.13
N PHE A 39 7.02 -22.01 -2.80
CA PHE A 39 6.39 -23.02 -1.95
C PHE A 39 4.85 -23.00 -2.07
N PRO A 40 4.18 -24.16 -2.22
CA PRO A 40 2.72 -24.24 -2.09
C PRO A 40 2.30 -23.68 -0.73
N ALA A 41 1.21 -22.90 -0.73
CA ALA A 41 0.72 -22.27 0.49
C ALA A 41 0.46 -23.33 1.59
N PRO A 42 0.73 -23.02 2.87
CA PRO A 42 0.43 -23.92 3.96
C PRO A 42 -1.09 -24.16 3.98
N VAL A 43 -1.46 -25.44 3.96
CA VAL A 43 -2.78 -25.89 4.38
C VAL A 43 -2.81 -25.70 5.90
N PHE A 44 -3.62 -24.75 6.37
CA PHE A 44 -3.69 -24.46 7.80
C PHE A 44 -4.30 -25.65 8.56
N PRO A 45 -3.63 -26.17 9.62
CA PRO A 45 -4.03 -27.39 10.31
C PRO A 45 -5.21 -27.22 11.29
N ARG A 46 -5.76 -26.01 11.48
CA ARG A 46 -7.01 -25.79 12.22
C ARG A 46 -8.15 -25.56 11.25
N THR A 47 -9.03 -26.54 11.14
CA THR A 47 -10.34 -26.41 10.50
C THR A 47 -11.06 -25.18 11.04
N LEU A 48 -11.63 -24.36 10.14
CA LEU A 48 -12.57 -23.32 10.54
C LEU A 48 -13.73 -23.98 11.28
N VAL A 49 -14.05 -23.47 12.46
CA VAL A 49 -15.25 -23.90 13.17
C VAL A 49 -16.39 -22.95 12.84
N GLU A 50 -17.62 -23.47 12.85
CA GLU A 50 -18.83 -22.77 12.37
C GLU A 50 -18.99 -21.36 12.97
N LEU A 51 -18.58 -21.16 14.22
CA LEU A 51 -18.74 -19.90 14.96
C LEU A 51 -17.52 -18.96 14.91
N ASP A 52 -16.45 -19.27 14.17
CA ASP A 52 -15.23 -18.44 14.09
C ASP A 52 -15.47 -17.02 13.53
N HIS A 53 -16.64 -16.76 12.94
CA HIS A 53 -17.03 -15.45 12.41
C HIS A 53 -17.95 -14.66 13.35
N ASP A 54 -18.51 -15.29 14.39
CA ASP A 54 -19.36 -14.65 15.39
C ASP A 54 -18.60 -14.56 16.71
N LEU A 55 -18.05 -13.39 17.02
CA LEU A 55 -17.28 -13.14 18.23
C LEU A 55 -18.18 -13.08 19.48
N THR A 56 -19.50 -13.07 19.32
CA THR A 56 -20.47 -12.90 20.42
C THR A 56 -21.04 -14.22 20.96
N ARG A 57 -20.74 -15.35 20.32
CA ARG A 57 -21.34 -16.67 20.63
C ARG A 57 -20.32 -17.75 20.99
N ARG A 58 -19.10 -17.36 21.37
CA ARG A 58 -18.00 -18.31 21.68
C ARG A 58 -17.80 -18.59 23.16
N HIS A 59 -18.64 -17.98 23.99
CA HIS A 59 -18.60 -18.05 25.44
C HIS A 59 -19.99 -18.41 25.98
N SER A 60 -20.09 -18.75 27.26
CA SER A 60 -21.35 -19.15 27.89
C SER A 60 -22.34 -18.00 28.08
N GLY A 61 -21.88 -16.75 28.01
CA GLY A 61 -22.71 -15.55 28.12
C GLY A 61 -22.48 -14.58 26.96
N GLU A 62 -23.26 -13.49 26.94
CA GLU A 62 -23.10 -12.43 25.95
C GLU A 62 -22.00 -11.42 26.35
N PRO A 63 -21.20 -10.93 25.38
CA PRO A 63 -20.27 -9.84 25.64
C PRO A 63 -20.99 -8.49 25.79
N ILE A 64 -20.40 -7.60 26.58
CA ILE A 64 -20.91 -6.26 26.86
C ILE A 64 -20.46 -5.30 25.76
N GLY A 65 -21.41 -4.56 25.18
CA GLY A 65 -21.16 -3.42 24.31
C GLY A 65 -22.12 -3.31 23.14
N GLU A 66 -21.82 -2.39 22.22
CA GLU A 66 -22.61 -2.19 21.00
C GLU A 66 -22.35 -3.33 20.00
N ARG A 67 -23.35 -4.19 19.78
CA ARG A 67 -23.26 -5.29 18.80
C ARG A 67 -23.31 -4.72 17.37
N ILE A 68 -22.33 -5.09 16.56
CA ILE A 68 -22.18 -4.64 15.17
C ILE A 68 -21.95 -5.80 14.22
N ILE A 69 -22.31 -5.59 12.95
CA ILE A 69 -21.96 -6.48 11.84
C ILE A 69 -20.90 -5.79 11.00
N VAL A 70 -19.81 -6.49 10.71
CA VAL A 70 -18.75 -6.01 9.83
C VAL A 70 -18.73 -6.92 8.60
N ALA A 71 -19.03 -6.37 7.43
CA ALA A 71 -19.14 -7.13 6.20
C ALA A 71 -18.56 -6.36 5.02
N GLY A 72 -18.08 -7.08 4.02
CA GLY A 72 -17.49 -6.49 2.82
C GLY A 72 -17.16 -7.53 1.76
N ARG A 73 -16.37 -7.14 0.76
CA ARG A 73 -15.87 -8.01 -0.30
C ARG A 73 -14.36 -7.91 -0.42
N VAL A 74 -13.70 -9.03 -0.70
CA VAL A 74 -12.29 -9.10 -1.09
C VAL A 74 -12.24 -9.28 -2.60
N LEU A 75 -11.62 -8.33 -3.28
CA LEU A 75 -11.47 -8.31 -4.73
C LEU A 75 -9.98 -8.25 -5.10
N ASP A 76 -9.61 -8.78 -6.26
CA ASP A 76 -8.31 -8.52 -6.86
C ASP A 76 -8.24 -7.11 -7.48
N SER A 77 -7.09 -6.74 -8.05
CA SER A 77 -6.88 -5.44 -8.68
C SER A 77 -7.80 -5.19 -9.89
N ASP A 78 -8.34 -6.24 -10.48
CA ASP A 78 -9.24 -6.20 -11.64
C ASP A 78 -10.72 -6.17 -11.20
N GLY A 79 -10.98 -6.16 -9.89
CA GLY A 79 -12.32 -6.16 -9.31
C GLY A 79 -12.98 -7.54 -9.30
N ARG A 80 -12.25 -8.62 -9.60
CA ARG A 80 -12.79 -9.98 -9.53
C ARG A 80 -12.85 -10.45 -8.08
N PRO A 81 -13.89 -11.19 -7.68
CA PRO A 81 -13.97 -11.70 -6.32
C PRO A 81 -12.90 -12.74 -6.00
N LEU A 82 -12.27 -12.58 -4.84
CA LEU A 82 -11.37 -13.59 -4.27
C LEU A 82 -12.17 -14.49 -3.33
N ARG A 83 -12.55 -15.67 -3.83
CA ARG A 83 -13.24 -16.73 -3.09
C ARG A 83 -12.29 -17.57 -2.23
N ASN A 84 -12.81 -18.14 -1.13
CA ASN A 84 -12.05 -18.99 -0.22
C ASN A 84 -10.76 -18.34 0.33
N THR A 85 -10.76 -17.00 0.44
CA THR A 85 -9.71 -16.24 1.10
C THR A 85 -10.02 -16.19 2.59
N ILE A 86 -9.01 -16.47 3.42
CA ILE A 86 -9.14 -16.29 4.87
C ILE A 86 -9.09 -14.79 5.19
N VAL A 87 -10.10 -14.33 5.90
CA VAL A 87 -10.12 -13.03 6.56
C VAL A 87 -10.10 -13.28 8.06
N GLU A 88 -9.14 -12.70 8.77
CA GLU A 88 -9.04 -12.74 10.22
C GLU A 88 -9.16 -11.33 10.78
N VAL A 89 -9.76 -11.22 11.96
CA VAL A 89 -9.91 -9.97 12.69
C VAL A 89 -9.45 -10.13 14.13
N TRP A 90 -8.89 -9.06 14.70
CA TRP A 90 -8.66 -8.94 16.13
C TRP A 90 -8.91 -7.50 16.60
N GLN A 91 -9.37 -7.35 17.83
CA GLN A 91 -9.75 -6.06 18.40
C GLN A 91 -9.80 -6.11 19.94
N ALA A 92 -9.83 -4.93 20.55
CA ALA A 92 -10.17 -4.76 21.96
C ALA A 92 -11.67 -5.02 22.21
N ASN A 93 -12.05 -5.18 23.48
CA ASN A 93 -13.44 -5.16 23.92
C ASN A 93 -14.04 -3.73 23.91
N ALA A 94 -15.30 -3.59 24.32
CA ALA A 94 -15.99 -2.29 24.37
C ALA A 94 -15.32 -1.26 25.30
N ALA A 95 -14.54 -1.71 26.29
CA ALA A 95 -13.80 -0.84 27.21
C ALA A 95 -12.38 -0.50 26.72
N GLY A 96 -11.97 -0.98 25.54
CA GLY A 96 -10.62 -0.77 25.03
C GLY A 96 -9.57 -1.66 25.67
N ARG A 97 -9.94 -2.85 26.17
CA ARG A 97 -9.00 -3.84 26.71
C ARG A 97 -8.84 -5.03 25.77
N TYR A 98 -7.61 -5.41 25.47
CA TYR A 98 -7.29 -6.67 24.80
C TYR A 98 -7.17 -7.81 25.81
N LEU A 99 -7.59 -9.01 25.42
CA LEU A 99 -7.26 -10.24 26.14
C LEU A 99 -5.83 -10.67 25.78
N ASP A 100 -4.86 -9.87 26.22
CA ASP A 100 -3.44 -10.05 25.97
C ASP A 100 -2.65 -9.84 27.28
N GLN A 101 -1.57 -10.59 27.48
CA GLN A 101 -0.76 -10.50 28.70
C GLN A 101 0.04 -9.19 28.77
N ASP A 102 0.34 -8.57 27.64
CA ASP A 102 1.10 -7.32 27.57
C ASP A 102 0.21 -6.08 27.69
N ASP A 103 -1.10 -6.22 27.50
CA ASP A 103 -2.05 -5.15 27.79
C ASP A 103 -2.31 -5.10 29.30
N GLN A 104 -1.80 -4.05 29.95
CA GLN A 104 -1.90 -3.81 31.39
C GLN A 104 -2.75 -2.58 31.75
N HIS A 105 -3.49 -2.00 30.79
CA HIS A 105 -4.30 -0.80 31.02
C HIS A 105 -5.53 -1.10 31.89
N PRO A 106 -5.85 -0.36 32.98
CA PRO A 106 -6.90 -0.71 33.97
C PRO A 106 -8.36 -0.86 33.50
N ALA A 107 -8.67 -0.75 32.19
CA ALA A 107 -9.99 -1.11 31.68
C ALA A 107 -10.35 -2.58 31.98
N PRO A 108 -11.64 -2.87 32.26
CA PRO A 108 -12.09 -4.22 32.59
C PRO A 108 -11.96 -5.17 31.40
N LEU A 109 -11.58 -6.41 31.69
CA LEU A 109 -11.78 -7.53 30.77
C LEU A 109 -13.26 -7.91 30.73
N ASP A 110 -13.68 -8.46 29.60
CA ASP A 110 -14.99 -9.09 29.45
C ASP A 110 -14.79 -10.62 29.36
N PRO A 111 -15.28 -11.40 30.33
CA PRO A 111 -15.10 -12.86 30.32
C PRO A 111 -15.80 -13.56 29.15
N ASN A 112 -16.73 -12.87 28.47
CA ASN A 112 -17.48 -13.37 27.32
C ASN A 112 -16.95 -12.83 25.99
N PHE A 113 -15.78 -12.18 25.96
CA PHE A 113 -15.20 -11.63 24.72
C PHE A 113 -13.70 -11.89 24.58
N THR A 114 -13.35 -12.74 23.61
CA THR A 114 -11.93 -12.98 23.24
C THR A 114 -11.37 -11.94 22.26
N GLY A 115 -12.24 -11.34 21.42
CA GLY A 115 -11.82 -10.27 20.49
C GLY A 115 -11.12 -10.70 19.21
N ALA A 116 -11.08 -11.98 18.87
CA ALA A 116 -10.50 -12.49 17.62
C ALA A 116 -11.47 -13.38 16.84
N GLY A 117 -11.42 -13.37 15.51
CA GLY A 117 -12.26 -14.22 14.66
C GLY A 117 -11.70 -14.38 13.24
N ARG A 118 -12.26 -15.32 12.49
CA ARG A 118 -11.90 -15.58 11.09
C ARG A 118 -13.04 -16.18 10.29
N CYS A 119 -13.05 -15.95 8.99
CA CYS A 119 -13.98 -16.58 8.05
C CYS A 119 -13.32 -16.77 6.68
N LEU A 120 -13.95 -17.59 5.84
CA LEU A 120 -13.63 -17.62 4.40
C LEU A 120 -14.58 -16.68 3.66
N THR A 121 -14.05 -16.06 2.62
CA THR A 121 -14.88 -15.40 1.63
C THR A 121 -15.68 -16.40 0.81
N ASP A 122 -16.92 -16.05 0.46
CA ASP A 122 -17.76 -16.84 -0.44
C ASP A 122 -17.36 -16.69 -1.92
N ASP A 123 -18.12 -17.30 -2.84
CA ASP A 123 -17.83 -17.30 -4.27
C ASP A 123 -17.87 -15.89 -4.90
N GLU A 124 -18.56 -14.93 -4.27
CA GLU A 124 -18.56 -13.52 -4.65
C GLU A 124 -17.59 -12.66 -3.82
N GLY A 125 -16.69 -13.31 -3.09
CA GLY A 125 -15.64 -12.68 -2.30
C GLY A 125 -16.15 -12.03 -1.01
N ARG A 126 -17.41 -12.26 -0.60
CA ARG A 126 -18.00 -11.60 0.56
C ARG A 126 -17.52 -12.24 1.87
N TYR A 127 -17.29 -11.40 2.88
CA TYR A 127 -17.01 -11.82 4.26
C TYR A 127 -18.00 -11.15 5.22
N ARG A 128 -18.22 -11.76 6.39
CA ARG A 128 -19.10 -11.22 7.43
C ARG A 128 -18.64 -11.65 8.83
N PHE A 129 -18.59 -10.70 9.75
CA PHE A 129 -18.38 -10.91 11.18
C PHE A 129 -19.53 -10.31 12.01
N ILE A 130 -19.83 -10.94 13.14
CA ILE A 130 -20.64 -10.34 14.22
C ILE A 130 -19.70 -10.10 15.40
N THR A 131 -19.64 -8.87 15.91
CA THR A 131 -18.73 -8.49 17.00
C THR A 131 -19.32 -7.37 17.85
N ILE A 132 -18.57 -6.92 18.85
CA ILE A 132 -18.84 -5.72 19.65
C ILE A 132 -17.95 -4.57 19.14
N LYS A 133 -18.49 -3.36 19.03
CA LYS A 133 -17.70 -2.18 18.68
C LYS A 133 -16.61 -1.95 19.76
N PRO A 134 -15.32 -1.91 19.38
CA PRO A 134 -14.24 -1.75 20.34
C PRO A 134 -14.21 -0.33 20.92
N GLY A 135 -13.71 -0.23 22.15
CA GLY A 135 -13.36 1.06 22.75
C GLY A 135 -11.99 1.56 22.28
N ALA A 136 -11.76 2.87 22.46
CA ALA A 136 -10.41 3.45 22.35
C ALA A 136 -9.52 2.94 23.50
N TYR A 137 -8.20 2.85 23.26
CA TYR A 137 -7.26 2.34 24.26
C TYR A 137 -5.96 3.13 24.30
N PRO A 138 -5.31 3.25 25.47
CA PRO A 138 -4.06 3.99 25.60
C PRO A 138 -2.88 3.16 25.10
N TRP A 139 -1.83 3.85 24.67
CA TRP A 139 -0.60 3.22 24.21
C TRP A 139 0.61 4.11 24.51
N LYS A 140 1.81 3.56 24.40
CA LYS A 140 3.05 4.20 24.89
C LYS A 140 3.81 5.02 23.83
N ASN A 141 3.17 5.37 22.71
CA ASN A 141 3.88 6.01 21.59
C ASN A 141 4.29 7.48 21.88
N HIS A 142 3.44 8.26 22.54
CA HIS A 142 3.75 9.62 22.97
C HIS A 142 2.98 10.01 24.23
N ARG A 143 3.23 11.22 24.76
CA ARG A 143 2.49 11.75 25.91
C ARG A 143 0.99 11.76 25.59
N ASN A 144 0.18 11.18 26.47
CA ASN A 144 -1.28 11.08 26.35
C ASN A 144 -1.75 10.43 25.03
N ALA A 145 -1.04 9.40 24.56
CA ALA A 145 -1.39 8.72 23.33
C ALA A 145 -2.55 7.73 23.56
N TRP A 146 -3.56 7.85 22.70
CA TRP A 146 -4.71 6.94 22.62
C TRP A 146 -4.90 6.51 21.17
N ARG A 147 -5.30 5.26 20.95
CA ARG A 147 -5.74 4.76 19.65
C ARG A 147 -7.27 4.93 19.55
N PRO A 148 -7.81 5.40 18.41
CA PRO A 148 -9.26 5.41 18.15
C PRO A 148 -9.82 3.99 18.18
N ALA A 149 -11.14 3.85 18.25
CA ALA A 149 -11.78 2.55 18.02
C ALA A 149 -11.41 2.03 16.63
N HIS A 150 -10.93 0.78 16.56
CA HIS A 150 -10.58 0.12 15.30
C HIS A 150 -10.62 -1.39 15.43
N ILE A 151 -10.78 -2.07 14.29
CA ILE A 151 -10.68 -3.52 14.16
C ILE A 151 -9.51 -3.81 13.22
N HIS A 152 -8.57 -4.66 13.65
CA HIS A 152 -7.51 -5.12 12.78
C HIS A 152 -8.00 -6.21 11.84
N PHE A 153 -7.44 -6.23 10.64
CA PHE A 153 -7.71 -7.20 9.60
C PHE A 153 -6.42 -7.86 9.14
N SER A 154 -6.49 -9.16 8.87
CA SER A 154 -5.48 -9.97 8.18
C SER A 154 -6.19 -10.71 7.04
N LEU A 155 -5.80 -10.46 5.81
CA LEU A 155 -6.39 -11.08 4.62
C LEU A 155 -5.34 -11.88 3.88
N PHE A 156 -5.65 -13.11 3.48
CA PHE A 156 -4.77 -13.95 2.66
C PHE A 156 -5.27 -13.98 1.21
N GLY A 157 -4.54 -13.34 0.28
CA GLY A 157 -4.81 -13.44 -1.15
C GLY A 157 -4.47 -14.82 -1.73
N SER A 158 -4.55 -14.94 -3.06
CA SER A 158 -4.41 -16.21 -3.79
C SER A 158 -3.02 -16.87 -3.74
N GLY A 159 -2.01 -16.20 -3.18
CA GLY A 159 -0.66 -16.74 -2.98
C GLY A 159 -0.22 -16.64 -1.51
N PHE A 160 0.69 -17.52 -1.09
CA PHE A 160 1.22 -17.62 0.30
C PHE A 160 1.65 -16.28 0.92
N ARG A 161 2.09 -15.31 0.10
CA ARG A 161 2.64 -14.02 0.54
C ARG A 161 1.69 -12.85 0.36
N SER A 162 0.48 -13.08 -0.14
CA SER A 162 -0.53 -12.04 -0.32
C SER A 162 -1.23 -11.74 1.00
N ARG A 163 -0.49 -11.58 2.11
CA ARG A 163 -1.08 -11.21 3.40
C ARG A 163 -1.14 -9.71 3.54
N LEU A 164 -2.33 -9.14 3.54
CA LEU A 164 -2.55 -7.74 3.91
C LEU A 164 -2.92 -7.69 5.38
N VAL A 165 -2.11 -7.01 6.19
CA VAL A 165 -2.50 -6.60 7.54
C VAL A 165 -2.86 -5.13 7.51
N THR A 166 -4.08 -4.80 7.92
CA THR A 166 -4.60 -3.44 7.94
C THR A 166 -5.53 -3.24 9.12
N GLN A 167 -6.15 -2.08 9.25
CA GLN A 167 -7.15 -1.81 10.28
C GLN A 167 -8.28 -0.96 9.73
N MET A 168 -9.50 -1.27 10.17
CA MET A 168 -10.72 -0.54 9.88
C MET A 168 -10.99 0.42 11.03
N TYR A 169 -11.27 1.68 10.71
CA TYR A 169 -11.65 2.71 11.68
C TYR A 169 -13.15 2.99 11.62
N PHE A 170 -13.70 3.56 12.70
CA PHE A 170 -15.10 3.95 12.78
C PHE A 170 -15.27 5.44 12.46
N PRO A 171 -16.16 5.81 11.52
CA PRO A 171 -16.41 7.22 11.20
C PRO A 171 -16.81 8.04 12.44
N GLY A 172 -16.28 9.26 12.54
CA GLY A 172 -16.61 10.20 13.60
C GLY A 172 -15.86 9.98 14.93
N ASP A 173 -14.91 9.04 15.00
CA ASP A 173 -14.09 8.88 16.19
C ASP A 173 -13.18 10.12 16.39
N PRO A 174 -13.28 10.82 17.54
CA PRO A 174 -12.57 12.09 17.77
C PRO A 174 -11.04 11.93 17.89
N LEU A 175 -10.53 10.71 18.01
CA LEU A 175 -9.10 10.44 18.10
C LEU A 175 -8.44 10.21 16.72
N MET A 176 -9.21 9.96 15.66
CA MET A 176 -8.68 9.73 14.31
C MET A 176 -7.74 10.86 13.80
N PRO A 177 -8.07 12.16 13.95
CA PRO A 177 -7.17 13.25 13.52
C PRO A 177 -5.84 13.27 14.27
N ARG A 178 -5.74 12.57 15.40
CA ARG A 178 -4.55 12.52 16.26
C ARG A 178 -3.85 11.15 16.22
N ASP A 179 -4.37 10.18 15.48
CA ASP A 179 -3.81 8.83 15.41
C ASP A 179 -2.60 8.80 14.46
N PRO A 180 -1.36 8.68 14.94
CA PRO A 180 -0.18 8.71 14.09
C PRO A 180 -0.11 7.55 13.11
N ILE A 181 -0.81 6.43 13.34
CA ILE A 181 -0.88 5.34 12.36
C ILE A 181 -1.75 5.75 11.18
N LEU A 182 -2.96 6.27 11.41
CA LEU A 182 -3.81 6.82 10.34
C LEU A 182 -3.10 7.94 9.60
N GLN A 183 -2.48 8.86 10.34
CA GLN A 183 -1.71 9.99 9.80
C GLN A 183 -0.40 9.58 9.10
N SER A 184 -0.04 8.28 9.10
CA SER A 184 1.12 7.78 8.35
C SER A 184 0.80 7.39 6.89
N ILE A 185 -0.48 7.17 6.54
CA ILE A 185 -0.91 6.67 5.23
C ILE A 185 -0.62 7.71 4.13
N PRO A 186 0.39 7.56 3.25
CA PRO A 186 0.88 8.69 2.44
C PRO A 186 -0.15 9.31 1.49
N ASP A 187 -1.11 8.49 1.05
CA ASP A 187 -2.20 8.90 0.18
C ASP A 187 -3.31 9.56 0.99
N GLN A 188 -3.53 10.84 0.74
CA GLN A 188 -4.62 11.60 1.35
C GLN A 188 -5.99 11.05 0.93
N ALA A 189 -6.15 10.54 -0.29
CA ALA A 189 -7.39 9.87 -0.71
C ALA A 189 -7.66 8.57 0.08
N GLY A 190 -6.60 7.95 0.62
CA GLY A 190 -6.67 6.84 1.57
C GLY A 190 -6.91 7.25 3.03
N ARG A 191 -6.66 8.52 3.38
CA ARG A 191 -6.94 9.09 4.72
C ARG A 191 -8.35 9.65 4.81
N GLU A 192 -8.72 10.48 3.84
CA GLU A 192 -9.88 11.36 3.86
C GLU A 192 -10.35 11.57 2.41
N ARG A 193 -11.56 11.16 2.07
CA ARG A 193 -12.26 11.79 0.94
C ARG A 193 -12.66 13.21 1.37
N ASP A 194 -11.69 14.13 1.43
CA ASP A 194 -11.79 15.57 1.14
C ASP A 194 -10.50 16.32 1.55
N GLN A 195 -10.02 17.13 0.61
CA GLN A 195 -9.32 18.43 0.75
C GLN A 195 -8.17 18.60 1.77
N ASP A 196 -6.92 18.63 1.28
CA ASP A 196 -5.88 19.58 1.74
C ASP A 196 -4.59 19.53 0.88
N ASP A 197 -4.66 19.98 -0.37
CA ASP A 197 -3.45 20.47 -1.06
C ASP A 197 -3.19 21.91 -0.57
N GLN A 198 -2.12 22.08 0.20
CA GLN A 198 -1.70 23.38 0.76
C GLN A 198 -0.80 24.17 -0.21
N HIS A 199 -0.57 23.68 -1.44
CA HIS A 199 0.02 24.48 -2.50
C HIS A 199 -1.00 25.53 -2.96
N PRO A 200 -0.68 26.83 -2.99
CA PRO A 200 -1.58 27.88 -3.49
C PRO A 200 -1.68 27.84 -5.03
N ALA A 201 -2.10 26.69 -5.58
CA ALA A 201 -2.54 26.52 -6.94
C ALA A 201 -4.01 26.08 -6.93
N PRO A 202 -4.85 26.61 -7.84
CA PRO A 202 -6.25 26.21 -7.90
C PRO A 202 -6.37 24.71 -8.25
N LEU A 203 -7.28 24.01 -7.59
CA LEU A 203 -7.72 22.69 -8.03
C LEU A 203 -8.53 22.83 -9.32
N ASP A 204 -8.34 21.92 -10.27
CA ASP A 204 -9.25 21.78 -11.41
C ASP A 204 -10.41 20.86 -10.98
N PRO A 205 -11.65 21.36 -10.88
CA PRO A 205 -12.80 20.57 -10.44
C PRO A 205 -13.14 19.41 -11.40
N ASN A 206 -12.59 19.39 -12.61
CA ASN A 206 -12.84 18.37 -13.62
C ASN A 206 -11.69 17.38 -13.77
N PHE A 207 -10.64 17.47 -12.95
CA PHE A 207 -9.45 16.64 -13.07
C PHE A 207 -9.08 15.95 -11.77
N THR A 208 -9.15 14.62 -11.75
CA THR A 208 -8.83 13.80 -10.57
C THR A 208 -7.36 13.40 -10.48
N GLY A 209 -6.61 13.47 -11.59
CA GLY A 209 -5.20 13.09 -11.63
C GLY A 209 -4.91 11.59 -11.53
N ALA A 210 -5.91 10.72 -11.61
CA ALA A 210 -5.77 9.27 -11.49
C ALA A 210 -6.20 8.52 -12.76
N GLY A 211 -5.47 7.46 -13.10
CA GLY A 211 -5.79 6.60 -14.25
C GLY A 211 -5.25 5.18 -14.07
N ARG A 212 -5.94 4.20 -14.66
CA ARG A 212 -5.49 2.80 -14.75
C ARG A 212 -5.90 2.21 -16.10
N CYS A 213 -5.06 1.35 -16.66
CA CYS A 213 -5.38 0.52 -17.82
C CYS A 213 -4.63 -0.81 -17.72
N LEU A 214 -5.01 -1.76 -18.57
CA LEU A 214 -4.23 -2.97 -18.83
C LEU A 214 -3.43 -2.75 -20.11
N THR A 215 -2.27 -3.40 -20.21
CA THR A 215 -1.59 -3.50 -21.49
C THR A 215 -2.38 -4.38 -22.45
N ASP A 216 -2.29 -4.10 -23.75
CA ASP A 216 -2.82 -4.98 -24.79
C ASP A 216 -1.97 -6.25 -24.97
N ASP A 217 -2.36 -7.10 -25.91
CA ASP A 217 -1.71 -8.39 -26.18
C ASP A 217 -0.25 -8.25 -26.66
N GLU A 218 0.11 -7.06 -27.17
CA GLU A 218 1.48 -6.71 -27.55
C GLU A 218 2.23 -5.92 -26.46
N GLY A 219 1.65 -5.76 -25.27
CA GLY A 219 2.27 -5.10 -24.12
C GLY A 219 2.22 -3.56 -24.16
N ARG A 220 1.42 -2.96 -25.05
CA ARG A 220 1.28 -1.50 -25.16
C ARG A 220 0.22 -0.99 -24.19
N TYR A 221 0.37 0.25 -23.73
CA TYR A 221 -0.61 0.93 -22.90
C TYR A 221 -0.84 2.36 -23.39
N ARG A 222 -1.98 2.95 -23.04
CA ARG A 222 -2.29 4.34 -23.41
C ARG A 222 -3.07 5.04 -22.30
N PHE A 223 -2.67 6.28 -22.02
CA PHE A 223 -3.42 7.22 -21.21
C PHE A 223 -3.67 8.50 -22.00
N ILE A 224 -4.78 9.17 -21.72
CA ILE A 224 -5.06 10.53 -22.16
C ILE A 224 -5.20 11.36 -20.89
N THR A 225 -4.37 12.38 -20.74
CA THR A 225 -4.28 13.17 -19.52
C THR A 225 -3.73 14.56 -19.83
N ILE A 226 -3.73 15.44 -18.84
CA ILE A 226 -3.10 16.75 -18.90
C ILE A 226 -1.64 16.63 -18.45
N LYS A 227 -0.72 17.27 -19.19
CA LYS A 227 0.69 17.32 -18.78
C LYS A 227 0.78 18.02 -17.42
N PRO A 228 1.31 17.37 -16.38
CA PRO A 228 1.39 17.97 -15.05
C PRO A 228 2.36 19.15 -15.02
N GLY A 229 2.05 20.13 -14.17
CA GLY A 229 2.97 21.22 -13.85
C GLY A 229 4.08 20.78 -12.90
N ALA A 230 5.12 21.60 -12.79
CA ALA A 230 6.09 21.51 -11.71
C ALA A 230 5.44 21.98 -10.39
N TYR A 231 5.85 21.40 -9.27
CA TYR A 231 5.33 21.80 -7.95
C TYR A 231 6.43 21.96 -6.90
N PRO A 232 6.28 22.90 -5.95
CA PRO A 232 7.25 23.11 -4.89
C PRO A 232 7.11 22.05 -3.79
N TRP A 233 8.20 21.73 -3.13
CA TRP A 233 8.20 20.73 -2.05
C TRP A 233 9.24 21.06 -0.99
N LYS A 234 9.05 20.53 0.23
CA LYS A 234 9.86 20.89 1.41
C LYS A 234 11.10 19.99 1.56
N ASN A 235 11.95 19.91 0.54
CA ASN A 235 13.20 19.12 0.58
C ASN A 235 14.44 19.96 0.88
N HIS A 236 14.68 21.03 0.11
CA HIS A 236 15.71 22.04 0.35
C HIS A 236 15.16 23.43 -0.01
N ARG A 237 15.93 24.50 0.22
CA ARG A 237 15.52 25.87 -0.11
C ARG A 237 15.20 25.97 -1.61
N ASN A 238 13.98 26.40 -1.94
CA ASN A 238 13.50 26.54 -3.32
C ASN A 238 13.51 25.23 -4.12
N ALA A 239 13.17 24.10 -3.49
CA ALA A 239 13.06 22.83 -4.17
C ALA A 239 11.76 22.75 -4.98
N TRP A 240 11.89 22.36 -6.25
CA TRP A 240 10.77 22.09 -7.17
C TRP A 240 10.93 20.70 -7.76
N ARG A 241 9.82 20.00 -7.96
CA ARG A 241 9.79 18.78 -8.76
C ARG A 241 9.54 19.15 -10.22
N PRO A 242 10.26 18.55 -11.19
CA PRO A 242 9.93 18.70 -12.61
C PRO A 242 8.53 18.12 -12.90
N ALA A 243 7.98 18.42 -14.07
CA ALA A 243 6.78 17.75 -14.55
C ALA A 243 7.02 16.24 -14.58
N HIS A 244 6.18 15.46 -13.89
CA HIS A 244 6.28 14.01 -13.85
C HIS A 244 4.94 13.34 -13.59
N ILE A 245 4.82 12.08 -14.03
CA ILE A 245 3.67 11.21 -13.74
C ILE A 245 4.17 10.00 -12.96
N HIS A 246 3.50 9.68 -11.85
CA HIS A 246 3.79 8.45 -11.10
C HIS A 246 3.18 7.23 -11.81
N PHE A 247 3.96 6.16 -11.87
CA PHE A 247 3.53 4.87 -12.41
C PHE A 247 3.65 3.78 -11.37
N SER A 248 2.64 2.92 -11.33
CA SER A 248 2.59 1.72 -10.50
C SER A 248 2.30 0.52 -11.40
N LEU A 249 3.27 -0.37 -11.54
CA LEU A 249 3.20 -1.54 -12.43
C LEU A 249 3.17 -2.84 -11.64
N PHE A 250 2.33 -3.77 -12.12
CA PHE A 250 2.28 -5.15 -11.69
C PHE A 250 2.73 -6.02 -12.86
N GLY A 251 3.93 -6.59 -12.81
CA GLY A 251 4.36 -7.59 -13.79
C GLY A 251 3.84 -8.99 -13.44
N SER A 252 4.37 -10.03 -14.10
CA SER A 252 3.91 -11.42 -13.97
C SER A 252 4.16 -12.07 -12.59
N GLY A 253 4.80 -11.37 -11.65
CA GLY A 253 5.05 -11.85 -10.29
C GLY A 253 5.53 -10.75 -9.34
N PHE A 254 5.60 -11.03 -8.04
CA PHE A 254 5.94 -10.03 -7.01
C PHE A 254 7.29 -9.33 -7.26
N ARG A 255 8.32 -10.05 -7.72
CA ARG A 255 9.65 -9.48 -8.03
C ARG A 255 9.62 -8.46 -9.18
N SER A 256 8.52 -8.37 -9.93
CA SER A 256 8.31 -7.44 -11.03
C SER A 256 7.35 -6.28 -10.71
N ARG A 257 6.93 -6.13 -9.43
CA ARG A 257 6.21 -4.95 -8.96
C ARG A 257 7.16 -3.75 -8.97
N LEU A 258 6.79 -2.68 -9.68
CA LEU A 258 7.59 -1.46 -9.77
C LEU A 258 6.75 -0.22 -9.50
N VAL A 259 7.19 0.65 -8.60
CA VAL A 259 6.72 2.03 -8.51
C VAL A 259 7.84 2.92 -9.02
N THR A 260 7.52 3.78 -9.96
CA THR A 260 8.48 4.68 -10.60
C THR A 260 7.76 5.95 -11.05
N GLN A 261 8.47 6.84 -11.73
CA GLN A 261 7.91 8.07 -12.28
C GLN A 261 8.50 8.36 -13.66
N MET A 262 7.65 8.86 -14.54
CA MET A 262 7.99 9.30 -15.89
C MET A 262 8.17 10.82 -15.90
N TYR A 263 9.21 11.31 -16.57
CA TYR A 263 9.50 12.72 -16.78
C TYR A 263 9.28 13.13 -18.24
N PHE A 264 9.24 14.44 -18.50
CA PHE A 264 9.08 15.00 -19.84
C PHE A 264 10.40 15.53 -20.41
N PRO A 265 10.65 15.34 -21.72
CA PRO A 265 11.90 15.76 -22.34
C PRO A 265 12.05 17.29 -22.29
N GLY A 266 13.28 17.75 -22.01
CA GLY A 266 13.63 19.18 -21.98
C GLY A 266 13.21 19.95 -20.74
N ASP A 267 12.66 19.31 -19.71
CA ASP A 267 12.31 20.00 -18.45
C ASP A 267 13.59 20.51 -17.74
N PRO A 268 13.72 21.84 -17.51
CA PRO A 268 14.93 22.43 -16.94
C PRO A 268 15.13 22.15 -15.45
N LEU A 269 14.14 21.57 -14.76
CA LEU A 269 14.22 21.21 -13.34
C LEU A 269 14.85 19.83 -13.12
N MET A 270 14.87 18.96 -14.12
CA MET A 270 15.43 17.60 -14.01
C MET A 270 16.88 17.56 -13.50
N PRO A 271 17.81 18.42 -13.97
CA PRO A 271 19.18 18.45 -13.43
C PRO A 271 19.27 18.82 -11.95
N ARG A 272 18.21 19.40 -11.37
CA ARG A 272 18.13 19.85 -9.98
C ARG A 272 17.24 18.97 -9.10
N ASP A 273 16.57 17.96 -9.66
CA ASP A 273 15.67 17.07 -8.93
C ASP A 273 16.47 15.99 -8.19
N PRO A 274 16.64 16.05 -6.85
CA PRO A 274 17.43 15.06 -6.12
C PRO A 274 16.83 13.65 -6.19
N ILE A 275 15.54 13.50 -6.54
CA ILE A 275 14.95 12.18 -6.76
C ILE A 275 15.47 11.60 -8.08
N LEU A 276 15.42 12.34 -9.19
CA LEU A 276 16.03 11.89 -10.45
C LEU A 276 17.55 11.68 -10.31
N GLN A 277 18.24 12.59 -9.62
CA GLN A 277 19.70 12.50 -9.42
C GLN A 277 20.11 11.33 -8.50
N SER A 278 19.17 10.76 -7.73
CA SER A 278 19.45 9.54 -6.94
C SER A 278 19.68 8.30 -7.79
N ILE A 279 19.22 8.29 -9.05
CA ILE A 279 19.50 7.21 -9.99
C ILE A 279 20.99 7.26 -10.35
N PRO A 280 21.79 6.22 -10.07
CA PRO A 280 23.26 6.30 -10.14
C PRO A 280 23.76 6.58 -11.55
N ASP A 281 23.21 5.87 -12.55
CA ASP A 281 23.70 5.91 -13.92
C ASP A 281 22.84 6.79 -14.85
N GLN A 282 23.51 7.38 -15.84
CA GLN A 282 22.87 8.28 -16.80
C GLN A 282 21.82 7.58 -17.65
N ALA A 283 22.06 6.32 -18.04
CA ALA A 283 21.10 5.57 -18.84
C ALA A 283 19.82 5.26 -18.03
N GLY A 284 19.93 5.01 -16.72
CA GLY A 284 18.81 4.88 -15.80
C GLY A 284 17.97 6.16 -15.75
N ARG A 285 18.61 7.33 -15.63
CA ARG A 285 17.92 8.63 -15.67
C ARG A 285 17.19 8.84 -17.00
N GLU A 286 17.85 8.56 -18.12
CA GLU A 286 17.27 8.70 -19.46
C GLU A 286 16.08 7.77 -19.70
N ARG A 287 16.10 6.56 -19.12
CA ARG A 287 14.96 5.62 -19.18
C ARG A 287 13.72 6.14 -18.48
N LEU A 288 13.83 7.08 -17.55
CA LEU A 288 12.67 7.71 -16.90
C LEU A 288 12.10 8.87 -17.71
N VAL A 289 12.76 9.30 -18.79
CA VAL A 289 12.31 10.43 -19.63
C VAL A 289 11.53 9.90 -20.82
N SER A 290 10.29 10.35 -20.97
CA SER A 290 9.48 10.08 -22.16
C SER A 290 10.06 10.74 -23.41
N ARG A 291 9.68 10.24 -24.59
CA ARG A 291 10.02 10.84 -25.89
C ARG A 291 8.78 11.46 -26.49
N PHE A 292 8.90 12.66 -27.05
CA PHE A 292 7.82 13.22 -27.87
C PHE A 292 7.58 12.32 -29.09
N ASP A 293 6.32 11.98 -29.34
CA ASP A 293 5.92 11.06 -30.41
C ASP A 293 4.94 11.77 -31.36
N PRO A 294 5.42 12.31 -32.51
CA PRO A 294 4.58 13.03 -33.44
C PRO A 294 3.52 12.13 -34.11
N GLU A 295 3.83 10.85 -34.33
CA GLU A 295 2.95 9.90 -35.01
C GLU A 295 1.74 9.51 -34.14
N ALA A 296 1.91 9.55 -32.82
CA ALA A 296 0.84 9.28 -31.87
C ALA A 296 -0.01 10.52 -31.52
N THR A 297 0.30 11.69 -32.07
CA THR A 297 -0.49 12.92 -31.85
C THR A 297 -1.85 12.82 -32.52
N VAL A 298 -2.81 13.59 -31.99
CA VAL A 298 -4.11 13.79 -32.64
C VAL A 298 -4.18 15.24 -33.11
N PRO A 299 -4.33 15.49 -34.42
CA PRO A 299 -4.41 16.83 -34.98
C PRO A 299 -5.43 17.69 -34.23
N GLU A 300 -5.04 18.92 -33.93
CA GLU A 300 -5.88 19.94 -33.28
C GLU A 300 -6.42 19.55 -31.88
N TRP A 301 -5.91 18.47 -31.29
CA TRP A 301 -6.45 17.96 -30.01
C TRP A 301 -5.38 17.63 -28.97
N ALA A 302 -4.42 16.75 -29.28
CA ALA A 302 -3.50 16.25 -28.27
C ALA A 302 -2.10 15.95 -28.82
N LEU A 303 -1.08 16.45 -28.12
CA LEU A 303 0.29 15.97 -28.29
C LEU A 303 0.47 14.61 -27.59
N ALA A 304 1.46 13.83 -28.04
CA ALA A 304 1.72 12.51 -27.50
C ALA A 304 3.18 12.34 -27.07
N TYR A 305 3.35 11.53 -26.03
CA TYR A 305 4.63 11.14 -25.49
C TYR A 305 4.65 9.63 -25.35
N ARG A 306 5.73 9.01 -25.84
CA ARG A 306 5.97 7.59 -25.71
C ARG A 306 6.96 7.32 -24.59
N TRP A 307 6.63 6.37 -23.74
CA TRP A 307 7.50 5.91 -22.68
C TRP A 307 7.38 4.39 -22.58
N ASP A 308 8.50 3.69 -22.74
CA ASP A 308 8.54 2.24 -22.70
C ASP A 308 9.10 1.82 -21.32
N ILE A 309 8.50 0.81 -20.69
CA ILE A 309 8.83 0.38 -19.33
C ILE A 309 9.34 -1.06 -19.37
N VAL A 310 10.49 -1.31 -18.77
CA VAL A 310 11.10 -2.65 -18.70
C VAL A 310 11.00 -3.16 -17.27
N LEU A 311 10.28 -4.26 -17.08
CA LEU A 311 10.20 -4.99 -15.81
C LEU A 311 11.16 -6.18 -15.83
N ARG A 312 11.52 -6.69 -14.65
CA ARG A 312 12.31 -7.92 -14.53
C ARG A 312 11.62 -9.09 -15.25
N GLY A 313 12.36 -9.77 -16.12
CA GLY A 313 11.87 -10.93 -16.87
C GLY A 313 11.76 -12.19 -16.01
N ARG A 314 10.89 -13.12 -16.42
CA ARG A 314 10.65 -14.40 -15.71
C ARG A 314 11.91 -15.28 -15.55
N ALA A 315 12.84 -15.19 -16.49
CA ALA A 315 14.10 -15.95 -16.51
C ALA A 315 15.30 -15.20 -15.92
N ALA A 316 15.13 -13.97 -15.43
CA ALA A 316 16.19 -13.19 -14.78
C ALA A 316 16.48 -13.64 -13.33
N THR A 317 16.09 -14.88 -12.99
CA THR A 317 16.51 -15.53 -11.74
C THR A 317 17.95 -16.00 -11.97
N PRO A 318 18.92 -15.63 -11.11
CA PRO A 318 20.26 -16.19 -11.21
C PRO A 318 20.17 -17.71 -11.12
N PHE A 319 20.71 -18.41 -12.11
CA PHE A 319 21.00 -19.84 -11.98
C PHE A 319 22.41 -19.99 -11.42
N GLU A 320 22.61 -20.92 -10.49
CA GLU A 320 23.94 -21.29 -10.01
C GLU A 320 24.70 -22.02 -11.12
N ASP A 321 25.97 -21.66 -11.32
CA ASP A 321 26.94 -22.61 -11.88
C ASP A 321 27.30 -23.55 -10.71
N GLU A 322 27.05 -24.85 -10.86
CA GLU A 322 27.40 -25.86 -9.84
C GLU A 322 28.92 -25.89 -9.57
N PRO A 323 29.34 -26.18 -8.31
CA PRO A 323 30.74 -26.14 -7.88
C PRO A 323 31.67 -27.17 -8.56
#